data_AF-A0A354TH59-F1
#
_entry.id   AF-A0A354TH59-F1
#
_cell.length_a   1.000
_cell.length_b   1.000
_cell.length_c   1.000
_cell.angle_alpha   90.00
_cell.angle_beta   90.00
_cell.angle_gamma   90.00
#
_symmetry.space_group_name_H-M   'P 1'
#
loop_
_entity.id
_entity.type
_entity.pdbx_description
1 polymer ?
#
loop_
_entity_poly.entity_id
_entity_poly.type
_entity_poly.pdbx_seq_one_letter_code
_entity_poly.pdbx_strand_id
1 'polypeptide(L)'
;MNTTLQRIRQDVRKLPLEKRHALVRVMESDLAVAESKADQQAVEQAWDAEIASRVGKIKAGQANLLPHAQVEAEMDDFIASLEKK
;
A
#
# COMPACT_ATOMS: atom_id res chain seq x y z
N MET A 1 1.02 -21.73 -29.29
CA MET A 1 1.76 -20.64 -28.60
C MET A 1 1.85 -19.49 -29.59
N ASN A 2 1.35 -18.29 -29.27
CA ASN A 2 1.33 -17.16 -30.21
C ASN A 2 2.78 -16.72 -30.55
N THR A 3 3.02 -16.31 -31.81
CA THR A 3 4.30 -15.81 -32.33
C THR A 3 4.98 -14.79 -31.40
N THR A 4 4.18 -13.93 -30.77
CA THR A 4 4.67 -12.93 -29.80
C THR A 4 5.30 -13.59 -28.57
N LEU A 5 4.66 -14.61 -27.99
CA LEU A 5 5.18 -15.33 -26.82
C LEU A 5 6.43 -16.14 -27.16
N GLN A 6 6.53 -16.67 -28.38
CA GLN A 6 7.73 -17.37 -28.84
C GLN A 6 8.92 -16.43 -28.96
N ARG A 7 8.70 -15.22 -29.50
CA ARG A 7 9.73 -14.18 -29.58
C ARG A 7 10.23 -13.76 -28.19
N ILE A 8 9.31 -13.46 -27.26
CA ILE A 8 9.66 -13.10 -25.89
C ILE A 8 10.49 -14.22 -25.22
N ARG A 9 10.08 -15.48 -25.37
CA ARG A 9 10.84 -16.62 -24.84
C ARG A 9 12.26 -16.71 -25.43
N GLN A 10 12.42 -16.44 -26.72
CA GLN A 10 13.73 -16.43 -27.35
C GLN A 10 14.60 -15.28 -26.83
N ASP A 11 14.03 -14.11 -26.60
CA ASP A 11 14.77 -12.95 -26.11
C ASP A 11 15.18 -13.11 -24.64
N VAL A 12 14.32 -13.66 -23.79
CA VAL A 12 14.66 -13.99 -22.39
C VAL A 12 15.80 -15.01 -22.32
N ARG A 13 15.87 -15.97 -23.24
CA ARG A 13 16.97 -16.96 -23.31
C ARG A 13 18.32 -16.35 -23.64
N LYS A 14 18.37 -15.20 -24.32
CA LYS A 14 19.61 -14.48 -24.62
C LYS A 14 20.15 -13.72 -23.41
N LEU A 15 19.37 -13.58 -22.34
CA LEU A 15 19.80 -12.87 -21.14
C LEU A 15 20.72 -13.74 -20.25
N PRO A 16 21.69 -13.11 -19.56
CA PRO A 16 22.42 -13.75 -18.47
C PRO A 16 21.46 -14.35 -17.42
N LEU A 17 21.87 -15.44 -16.76
CA LEU A 17 21.03 -16.16 -15.80
C LEU A 17 20.47 -15.24 -14.69
N GLU A 18 21.32 -14.39 -14.13
CA GLU A 18 20.91 -13.41 -13.10
C GLU A 18 19.81 -12.46 -13.57
N LYS A 19 19.91 -11.98 -14.83
CA LYS A 19 18.91 -11.09 -15.41
C LYS A 19 17.59 -11.82 -15.69
N ARG A 20 17.64 -13.13 -15.98
CA ARG A 20 16.43 -13.96 -16.09
C ARG A 20 15.73 -14.08 -14.73
N HIS A 21 16.48 -14.34 -13.66
CA HIS A 21 15.90 -14.41 -12.31
C HIS A 21 15.37 -13.06 -11.83
N ALA A 22 16.04 -11.96 -12.16
CA ALA A 22 15.53 -10.61 -11.87
C ALA A 22 14.23 -10.33 -12.61
N LEU A 23 14.15 -10.70 -13.89
CA LEU A 23 12.94 -10.52 -14.70
C LEU A 23 11.75 -11.31 -14.15
N VAL A 24 11.95 -12.57 -13.74
CA VAL A 24 10.89 -13.37 -13.11
C VAL A 24 10.35 -12.68 -11.86
N ARG A 25 11.24 -12.21 -10.98
CA ARG A 25 10.84 -11.50 -9.75
C ARG A 25 10.03 -10.24 -10.02
N VAL A 26 10.43 -9.45 -11.02
CA VAL A 26 9.67 -8.25 -11.43
C VAL A 26 8.29 -8.64 -11.94
N MET A 27 8.20 -9.65 -12.81
CA MET A 27 6.92 -10.10 -13.37
C MET A 27 5.96 -10.64 -12.30
N GLU A 28 6.48 -11.39 -11.32
CA GLU A 28 5.68 -11.88 -10.19
C GLU A 28 5.18 -10.72 -9.30
N SER A 29 6.03 -9.73 -9.04
CA SER A 29 5.65 -8.53 -8.29
C SER A 29 4.59 -7.70 -9.03
N ASP A 30 4.76 -7.51 -10.33
CA ASP A 30 3.82 -6.76 -11.16
C ASP A 30 2.46 -7.46 -11.23
N LEU A 31 2.45 -8.80 -11.28
CA LEU A 31 1.23 -9.59 -11.25
C LEU A 31 0.51 -9.45 -9.90
N ALA A 32 1.23 -9.52 -8.78
CA ALA A 32 0.66 -9.34 -7.45
C ALA A 32 0.07 -7.92 -7.27
N VAL A 33 0.73 -6.89 -7.80
CA VAL A 33 0.22 -5.51 -7.78
C VAL A 33 -0.99 -5.35 -8.70
N ALA A 34 -1.02 -6.01 -9.86
CA ALA A 34 -2.17 -5.98 -10.75
C ALA A 34 -3.39 -6.69 -10.13
N GLU A 35 -3.18 -7.81 -9.43
CA GLU A 35 -4.22 -8.52 -8.67
C GLU A 35 -4.71 -7.69 -7.48
N SER A 36 -3.82 -6.96 -6.78
CA SER A 36 -4.23 -6.09 -5.67
C SER A 36 -4.98 -4.84 -6.13
N LYS A 37 -4.71 -4.35 -7.35
CA LYS A 37 -5.42 -3.20 -7.94
C LYS A 37 -6.87 -3.51 -8.32
N ALA A 38 -7.26 -4.79 -8.41
CA ALA A 38 -8.63 -5.18 -8.65
C ALA A 38 -9.60 -4.69 -7.56
N ASP A 39 -9.09 -4.31 -6.39
CA ASP A 39 -9.89 -3.90 -5.24
C ASP A 39 -9.56 -2.48 -4.72
N GLN A 40 -8.72 -1.72 -5.44
CA GLN A 40 -8.31 -0.38 -5.00
C GLN A 40 -9.49 0.58 -4.86
N GLN A 41 -10.49 0.45 -5.74
CA GLN A 41 -11.72 1.23 -5.65
C GLN A 41 -12.57 0.84 -4.43
N ALA A 42 -12.62 -0.44 -4.05
CA ALA A 42 -13.35 -0.86 -2.85
C ALA A 42 -12.63 -0.39 -1.57
N VAL A 43 -11.30 -0.40 -1.56
CA VAL A 43 -10.49 0.16 -0.48
C VAL A 43 -10.75 1.65 -0.33
N GLU A 44 -10.75 2.41 -1.44
CA GLU A 44 -11.04 3.85 -1.43
C GLU A 44 -12.45 4.13 -0.92
N GLN A 45 -13.46 3.37 -1.38
CA GLN A 45 -14.83 3.47 -0.89
C GLN A 45 -14.97 3.11 0.60
N ALA A 46 -14.23 2.11 1.08
CA ALA A 46 -14.23 1.74 2.49
C ALA A 46 -13.63 2.85 3.37
N TRP A 47 -12.55 3.50 2.91
CA TRP A 47 -11.97 4.65 3.58
C TRP A 47 -12.92 5.84 3.60
N ASP A 48 -13.56 6.17 2.48
CA ASP A 48 -14.54 7.26 2.40
C ASP A 48 -15.73 7.03 3.35
N ALA A 49 -16.25 5.80 3.39
CA ALA A 49 -17.33 5.41 4.29
C ALA A 49 -16.92 5.53 5.76
N GLU A 50 -15.70 5.12 6.10
CA GLU A 50 -15.18 5.25 7.45
C GLU A 50 -15.01 6.71 7.86
N ILE A 51 -14.42 7.54 7.00
CA ILE A 51 -14.23 8.98 7.25
C ILE A 51 -15.59 9.65 7.46
N ALA A 52 -16.55 9.38 6.58
CA ALA A 52 -17.91 9.92 6.70
C ALA A 52 -18.56 9.50 8.03
N SER A 53 -18.40 8.24 8.44
CA SER A 53 -18.88 7.74 9.73
C SER A 53 -18.24 8.45 10.92
N ARG A 54 -16.91 8.60 10.91
CA ARG A 54 -16.15 9.27 11.98
C ARG A 54 -16.52 10.76 12.09
N VAL A 55 -16.62 11.47 10.96
CA VAL A 55 -17.08 12.87 10.91
C VAL A 55 -18.52 12.99 11.42
N GLY A 56 -19.39 12.05 11.07
CA GLY A 56 -20.76 11.99 11.59
C GLY A 56 -20.82 11.89 13.11
N LYS A 57 -20.02 10.98 13.70
CA LYS A 57 -19.91 10.82 15.16
C LYS A 57 -19.39 12.08 15.85
N ILE A 58 -18.42 12.78 15.25
CA ILE A 58 -17.92 14.06 15.77
C ILE A 58 -19.04 15.11 15.79
N LYS A 59 -19.73 15.29 14.66
CA LYS A 59 -20.84 16.26 14.54
C LYS A 59 -22.00 15.96 15.49
N ALA A 60 -22.26 14.68 15.75
CA ALA A 60 -23.28 14.24 16.69
C ALA A 60 -22.86 14.32 18.17
N GLY A 61 -21.63 14.75 18.48
CA GLY A 61 -21.10 14.78 19.84
C GLY A 61 -20.86 13.40 20.46
N GLN A 62 -20.78 12.36 19.63
CA GLN A 62 -20.57 10.97 20.04
C GLN A 62 -19.09 10.55 20.03
N ALA A 63 -18.21 11.40 19.52
CA ALA A 63 -16.77 11.18 19.53
C ALA A 63 -16.14 11.81 20.77
N ASN A 64 -15.25 11.06 21.43
CA ASN A 64 -14.36 11.64 22.43
C ASN A 64 -13.22 12.37 21.72
N LEU A 65 -13.11 13.67 21.94
CA LEU A 65 -12.10 14.52 21.29
C LEU A 65 -10.97 14.81 22.28
N LEU A 66 -9.74 14.72 21.78
CA LEU A 66 -8.56 15.12 22.55
C LEU A 66 -8.23 16.59 22.26
N PRO A 67 -7.90 17.40 23.28
CA PRO A 67 -7.35 18.72 23.06
C PRO A 67 -6.03 18.66 22.27
N HIS A 68 -5.79 19.65 21.42
CA HIS A 68 -4.59 19.69 20.58
C HIS A 68 -3.28 19.59 21.40
N ALA A 69 -3.19 20.33 22.51
CA ALA A 69 -2.01 20.30 23.38
C ALA A 69 -1.73 18.91 23.99
N GLN A 70 -2.78 18.10 24.20
CA GLN A 70 -2.59 16.72 24.67
C GLN A 70 -1.99 15.85 23.57
N VAL A 71 -2.45 16.00 22.33
CA VAL A 71 -1.90 15.29 21.17
C VAL A 71 -0.44 15.64 20.94
N GLU A 72 -0.07 16.92 21.04
CA GLU A 72 1.32 17.37 20.91
C GLU A 72 2.21 16.74 21.99
N ALA A 73 1.79 16.79 23.25
CA ALA A 73 2.56 16.19 24.35
C ALA A 73 2.76 14.67 24.16
N GLU A 74 1.72 13.94 23.77
CA GLU A 74 1.81 12.49 23.52
C GLU A 74 2.72 12.17 22.32
N MET A 75 2.74 13.02 21.29
CA MET A 75 3.65 12.87 20.15
C MET A 75 5.10 13.12 20.52
N ASP A 76 5.38 14.17 21.29
CA ASP A 76 6.73 14.49 21.77
C ASP A 76 7.29 13.35 22.62
N ASP A 77 6.48 12.81 23.54
CA ASP A 77 6.82 11.65 24.36
C ASP A 77 7.11 10.40 23.52
N PHE A 78 6.30 10.15 22.49
CA PHE A 78 6.50 9.03 21.58
C PHE A 78 7.82 9.18 20.81
N ILE A 79 8.12 10.35 20.25
CA ILE A 79 9.36 10.61 19.52
C ILE A 79 10.57 10.42 20.45
N ALA A 80 10.53 10.99 21.65
CA ALA A 80 11.58 10.83 22.65
C ALA A 80 11.78 9.35 23.07
N SER A 81 10.75 8.51 22.98
CA SER A 81 10.87 7.06 23.26
C SER A 81 11.60 6.28 22.17
N LEU A 82 11.57 6.74 20.93
CA LEU A 82 12.25 6.12 19.80
C LEU A 82 13.75 6.40 19.81
N GLU A 83 14.15 7.59 20.28
CA GLU A 83 15.55 8.02 20.36
C GLU A 83 16.35 7.39 21.52
N LYS A 84 15.64 6.77 22.48
CA LYS A 84 16.25 6.08 23.63
C LYS A 84 16.59 4.60 23.35
N LYS A 85 16.39 4.11 22.12
CA LYS A 85 16.73 2.75 21.68
C LYS A 85 17.95 2.75 20.78
#